data_AF-A0A7V2XKD5-F1
#
_entry.id   AF-A0A7V2XKD5-F1
#
_cell.length_a   1.000
_cell.length_b   1.000
_cell.length_c   1.000
_cell.angle_alpha   90.00
_cell.angle_beta   90.00
_cell.angle_gamma   90.00
#
_symmetry.space_group_name_H-M   'P 1'
#
loop_
_entity.id
_entity.type
_entity.pdbx_description
1 polymer ?
#
loop_
_entity_poly.entity_id
_entity_poly.type
_entity_poly.pdbx_seq_one_letter_code
_entity_poly.pdbx_strand_id
1 'polypeptide(L)'
;MAENTQAKGHERIETSNFLMIVLILVTVAVGGLVEIVPLFFQKSTTEPLLGVKPYTALQVAGRDVYLREGCYNCHSQMIRPFRAETLRYG
;
A
#
# COMPACT_ATOMS: atom_id res chain seq x y z
N MET A 1 -8.25 13.03 52.34
CA MET A 1 -7.33 13.76 51.44
C MET A 1 -7.07 12.81 50.30
N ALA A 2 -7.64 13.04 49.13
CA ALA A 2 -7.41 12.14 47.99
C ALA A 2 -5.94 12.29 47.58
N GLU A 3 -5.17 11.21 47.71
CA GLU A 3 -3.78 11.18 47.24
C GLU A 3 -3.77 11.48 45.74
N ASN A 4 -3.10 12.58 45.38
CA ASN A 4 -2.75 12.90 44.00
C ASN A 4 -1.61 11.98 43.58
N THR A 5 -1.96 10.74 43.26
CA THR A 5 -1.02 9.79 42.67
C THR A 5 -0.79 10.22 41.23
N GLN A 6 0.40 10.76 40.95
CA GLN A 6 0.84 11.04 39.60
C GLN A 6 0.82 9.72 38.80
N ALA A 7 0.00 9.64 37.75
CA ALA A 7 0.01 8.51 36.82
C ALA A 7 1.43 8.31 36.27
N LYS A 8 1.99 7.11 36.45
CA LYS A 8 3.38 6.77 36.09
C LYS A 8 3.39 5.63 35.07
N GLY A 9 4.32 5.69 34.12
CA GLY A 9 4.48 4.65 33.12
C GLY A 9 3.30 4.53 32.16
N HIS A 10 2.86 3.30 31.90
CA HIS A 10 1.81 2.97 30.92
C HIS A 10 0.45 3.59 31.25
N GLU A 11 0.12 3.72 32.55
CA GLU A 11 -1.14 4.32 33.03
C GLU A 11 -1.38 5.73 32.48
N ARG A 12 -0.32 6.52 32.28
CA ARG A 12 -0.41 7.87 31.72
C ARG A 12 -0.85 7.88 30.25
N ILE A 13 -0.52 6.82 29.51
CA ILE A 13 -0.90 6.67 28.10
C ILE A 13 -2.38 6.25 28.03
N GLU A 14 -2.77 5.25 28.82
CA GLU A 14 -4.14 4.73 28.85
C GLU A 14 -5.17 5.77 29.31
N THR A 15 -4.80 6.63 30.27
CA THR A 15 -5.71 7.65 30.83
C THR A 15 -5.80 8.93 29.98
N SER A 16 -4.98 9.06 28.94
CA SER A 16 -4.94 10.24 28.08
C SER A 16 -5.25 9.88 26.63
N ASN A 17 -6.50 10.09 26.21
CA ASN A 17 -6.98 9.83 24.84
C ASN A 17 -6.10 10.47 23.76
N PHE A 18 -5.67 11.73 23.96
CA PHE A 18 -4.83 12.43 22.98
C PHE A 18 -3.47 11.74 22.80
N LEU A 19 -2.78 11.47 23.91
CA LEU A 19 -1.49 10.76 23.91
C LEU A 19 -1.61 9.38 23.26
N MET A 20 -2.65 8.62 23.58
CA MET A 20 -2.91 7.31 22.98
C MET A 20 -3.10 7.40 21.46
N ILE A 21 -3.92 8.34 20.96
CA ILE A 21 -4.15 8.53 19.52
C ILE A 21 -2.85 8.87 18.80
N VAL A 22 -2.04 9.78 19.34
CA VAL A 22 -0.76 10.18 18.73
C VAL A 22 0.19 8.99 18.64
N LEU A 23 0.32 8.20 19.71
CA LEU A 23 1.21 7.04 19.72
C LEU A 23 0.75 5.97 18.71
N ILE A 24 -0.55 5.68 18.63
CA ILE A 24 -1.10 4.75 17.64
C ILE A 24 -0.81 5.24 16.21
N LEU A 25 -1.07 6.52 15.93
CA LEU A 25 -0.81 7.10 14.61
C LEU A 25 0.66 6.98 14.22
N VAL A 26 1.58 7.29 15.14
CA VAL A 26 3.02 7.15 14.90
C VAL A 26 3.37 5.68 14.62
N THR A 27 2.91 4.75 15.45
CA THR A 27 3.20 3.32 15.27
C THR A 27 2.70 2.78 13.93
N VAL A 28 1.46 3.11 13.51
CA VAL A 28 0.91 2.65 12.23
C VAL A 28 1.60 3.34 11.04
N ALA A 29 1.92 4.63 11.16
CA ALA A 29 2.57 5.39 10.09
C ALA A 29 3.97 4.85 9.76
N VAL A 30 4.71 4.33 10.74
CA VAL A 30 6.05 3.76 10.50
C VAL A 30 6.01 2.63 9.47
N GLY A 31 5.00 1.76 9.48
CA GLY A 31 4.86 0.69 8.49
C GLY A 31 4.69 1.24 7.07
N GLY A 32 3.75 2.18 6.90
CA GLY A 32 3.53 2.84 5.61
C GLY A 32 4.76 3.61 5.10
N LEU A 33 5.50 4.27 6.00
CA LEU A 33 6.73 4.97 5.64
C LEU A 33 7.82 4.00 5.17
N VAL A 34 8.04 2.90 5.87
CA VAL A 34 9.11 1.94 5.54
C VAL A 34 8.79 1.15 4.27
N GLU A 35 7.52 0.83 4.01
CA GLU A 35 7.13 0.02 2.84
C GLU A 35 6.91 0.87 1.58
N ILE A 36 6.27 2.05 1.68
CA ILE A 36 5.84 2.83 0.51
C ILE A 36 6.92 3.82 0.07
N VAL A 37 7.57 4.52 1.02
CA VAL A 37 8.49 5.62 0.66
C VAL A 37 9.69 5.15 -0.16
N PRO A 38 10.37 4.03 0.19
CA PRO A 38 11.50 3.56 -0.62
C PRO A 38 11.14 3.20 -2.07
N LEU A 39 9.91 2.76 -2.33
CA LEU A 39 9.47 2.36 -3.68
C LEU A 39 9.46 3.51 -4.69
N PHE A 40 9.29 4.77 -4.23
CA PHE A 40 9.38 5.95 -5.10
C PHE A 40 10.79 6.17 -5.66
N PHE A 41 11.81 5.61 -5.02
CA PHE A 41 13.22 5.79 -5.39
C PHE A 41 13.84 4.52 -5.99
N GLN A 42 13.10 3.41 -6.03
CA GLN A 42 13.56 2.15 -6.59
C GLN A 42 13.30 2.08 -8.11
N LYS A 43 14.38 2.13 -8.89
CA LYS A 43 14.30 2.14 -10.37
C LYS A 43 13.55 0.97 -10.98
N SER A 44 13.65 -0.22 -10.37
CA SER A 44 12.94 -1.41 -10.88
C SER A 44 11.41 -1.31 -10.81
N THR A 45 10.86 -0.35 -10.06
CA THR A 45 9.42 -0.09 -9.95
C THR A 45 8.99 1.25 -10.56
N THR A 46 9.93 2.11 -10.95
CA THR A 46 9.63 3.45 -11.48
C THR A 46 10.01 3.64 -12.95
N GLU A 47 10.95 2.85 -13.48
CA GLU A 47 11.34 2.91 -14.89
C GLU A 47 10.55 1.88 -15.72
N PRO A 48 9.87 2.29 -16.82
CA PRO A 48 9.18 1.37 -17.70
C PRO A 48 10.16 0.51 -18.51
N LEU A 49 9.71 -0.67 -18.94
CA LEU A 49 10.49 -1.52 -19.85
C LEU A 49 10.76 -0.82 -21.19
N LEU A 50 11.90 -1.12 -21.80
CA LEU A 50 12.31 -0.55 -23.07
C LEU A 50 11.25 -0.77 -24.16
N GLY A 51 10.84 0.31 -24.83
CA GLY A 51 9.88 0.27 -25.94
C GLY A 51 8.40 0.32 -25.52
N VAL A 52 8.08 0.28 -24.23
CA VAL A 52 6.71 0.48 -23.74
C VAL A 52 6.31 1.94 -23.94
N LYS A 53 5.14 2.15 -24.55
CA LYS A 53 4.53 3.47 -24.77
C LYS A 53 3.27 3.61 -23.93
N PRO A 54 2.88 4.84 -23.55
CA PRO A 54 1.57 5.08 -22.96
C PRO A 54 0.45 4.59 -23.88
N TYR A 55 -0.67 4.18 -23.27
CA TYR A 55 -1.87 3.77 -24.00
C TYR A 55 -2.39 4.89 -24.91
N THR A 56 -2.91 4.52 -26.08
CA THR A 56 -3.63 5.46 -26.95
C THR A 56 -4.96 5.87 -26.33
N ALA A 57 -5.58 6.96 -26.81
CA ALA A 57 -6.87 7.43 -26.30
C ALA A 57 -7.95 6.35 -26.29
N LEU A 58 -8.04 5.54 -27.35
CA LEU A 58 -9.01 4.44 -27.43
C LEU A 58 -8.69 3.31 -26.44
N GLN A 59 -7.41 3.01 -26.22
CA GLN A 59 -6.99 1.98 -25.25
C GLN A 59 -7.26 2.42 -23.81
N VAL A 60 -7.06 3.70 -23.48
CA VAL A 60 -7.44 4.26 -22.17
C VAL A 60 -8.95 4.12 -21.96
N ALA A 61 -9.77 4.51 -22.94
CA ALA A 61 -11.22 4.32 -22.86
C ALA A 61 -11.60 2.84 -22.70
N GLY A 62 -10.92 1.93 -23.40
CA GLY A 62 -11.09 0.48 -23.22
C GLY A 62 -10.71 -0.02 -21.82
N ARG A 63 -9.64 0.51 -21.23
CA ARG A 63 -9.23 0.20 -19.84
C ARG A 63 -10.26 0.69 -18.83
N ASP A 64 -10.85 1.86 -19.05
CA ASP A 64 -11.90 2.38 -18.17
C ASP A 64 -13.16 1.52 -18.23
N VAL A 65 -13.50 0.98 -19.40
CA VAL A 65 -14.56 -0.04 -19.54
C VAL A 65 -14.17 -1.33 -18.80
N TYR A 66 -12.92 -1.81 -18.94
CA TYR A 66 -12.44 -3.00 -18.23
C TYR A 66 -12.56 -2.86 -16.70
N LEU A 67 -12.25 -1.68 -16.15
CA LEU A 67 -12.42 -1.37 -14.73
C LEU A 67 -13.91 -1.26 -14.35
N ARG A 68 -14.72 -0.57 -15.16
CA ARG A 68 -16.16 -0.39 -14.92
C ARG A 68 -16.93 -1.71 -14.87
N GLU A 69 -16.59 -2.65 -15.75
CA GLU A 69 -17.20 -3.98 -15.79
C GLU A 69 -16.60 -4.95 -14.76
N GLY A 70 -15.64 -4.49 -13.93
CA GLY A 70 -15.05 -5.29 -12.88
C GLY A 70 -14.28 -6.52 -13.38
N CYS A 71 -13.77 -6.47 -14.61
CA CYS A 71 -13.10 -7.63 -15.22
C CYS A 71 -11.91 -8.13 -14.39
N TYR A 72 -11.25 -7.25 -13.63
CA TYR A 72 -10.15 -7.60 -12.72
C TYR A 72 -10.55 -8.54 -11.58
N ASN A 73 -11.85 -8.66 -11.26
CA ASN A 73 -12.34 -9.60 -10.24
C ASN A 73 -12.22 -11.06 -10.69
N CYS A 74 -12.19 -11.32 -12.00
CA CYS A 74 -12.06 -12.67 -12.58
C CYS A 74 -10.75 -12.88 -13.36
N HIS A 75 -10.08 -11.80 -13.79
CA HIS A 75 -8.91 -11.85 -14.63
C HIS A 75 -7.69 -11.23 -13.97
N SER A 76 -6.67 -12.05 -13.67
CA SER A 76 -5.37 -11.57 -13.20
C SER A 76 -4.56 -10.95 -14.34
N GLN A 77 -3.74 -9.96 -13.99
CA GLN A 77 -2.84 -9.26 -14.92
C GLN A 77 -1.37 -9.33 -14.46
N MET A 78 -1.05 -10.36 -13.67
CA MET A 78 0.31 -10.61 -13.19
C MET A 78 0.60 -12.10 -13.24
N ILE A 79 1.59 -12.47 -14.05
CA ILE A 79 2.13 -13.84 -14.14
C ILE A 79 3.20 -13.97 -13.06
N ARG A 80 3.12 -15.00 -12.22
CA ARG A 80 4.11 -15.26 -11.17
C ARG A 80 5.32 -16.01 -11.75
N PRO A 81 6.52 -15.89 -11.15
CA PRO A 81 7.76 -16.48 -11.68
C PRO A 81 7.87 -17.99 -11.39
N PHE A 82 6.82 -18.75 -11.70
CA PHE A 82 6.81 -20.21 -11.61
C PHE A 82 6.84 -20.82 -13.00
N ARG A 83 7.62 -21.89 -13.18
CA ARG A 83 7.72 -22.61 -14.46
C ARG A 83 6.35 -22.95 -15.06
N ALA A 84 5.40 -23.39 -14.24
CA ALA A 84 4.06 -23.76 -14.70
C ALA A 84 3.26 -22.57 -15.25
N GLU A 85 3.44 -21.37 -14.70
CA GLU A 85 2.75 -20.17 -15.17
C GLU A 85 3.39 -19.62 -16.44
N THR A 86 4.72 -19.53 -16.49
CA THR A 86 5.46 -19.13 -17.70
C THR A 86 5.13 -20.04 -18.89
N LEU A 87 5.07 -21.36 -18.68
CA LEU A 87 4.69 -22.29 -19.76
C LEU A 87 3.25 -22.13 -20.24
N ARG A 88 2.35 -21.61 -19.39
CA ARG A 88 0.92 -21.46 -19.71
C ARG A 88 0.61 -20.11 -20.34
N TYR A 89 1.19 -19.04 -19.80
CA TYR A 89 0.81 -17.65 -20.10
C TYR A 89 1.88 -16.89 -20.89
N GLY A 90 3.11 -17.43 -20.98
CA GLY A 90 4.27 -16.76 -21.54
C GLY A 90 5.34 -16.46 -20.50
#